data_AF-W8F1V4-F1
#
_entry.id   AF-W8F1V4-F1
#
_cell.length_a   1.000
_cell.length_b   1.000
_cell.length_c   1.000
_cell.angle_alpha   90.00
_cell.angle_beta   90.00
_cell.angle_gamma   90.00
#
_symmetry.space_group_name_H-M   'P 1'
#
loop_
_entity.id
_entity.type
_entity.pdbx_description
1 polymer ?
#
loop_
_entity_poly.entity_id
_entity_poly.type
_entity_poly.pdbx_seq_one_letter_code
_entity_poly.pdbx_strand_id
1 'polypeptide(L)'
;MGAAAGYFPHFQRIQGRRNLTIEDHLQRIVHARDKSLFCAYTGLHISDADKLAPEHIHGELIRIEAGKTGIVCLLPFIDDDVLKPVQLVAKYAGRGLPTYLPAAHELDAYLPHVAHFAGITLLRVASRIGRKTFMSTRIY
;
A
#
# COMPACT_ATOMS: atom_id res chain seq x y z
N MET A 1 42.34 -5.41 -42.06
CA MET A 1 40.98 -5.90 -42.38
C MET A 1 40.18 -5.85 -41.10
N GLY A 2 39.29 -4.86 -40.99
CA GLY A 2 38.70 -4.41 -39.73
C GLY A 2 37.41 -5.13 -39.32
N ALA A 3 37.31 -5.30 -37.99
CA ALA A 3 36.16 -5.27 -37.09
C ALA A 3 34.74 -5.17 -37.70
N ALA A 4 33.87 -6.12 -37.35
CA ALA A 4 33.04 -6.09 -36.13
C ALA A 4 31.79 -6.96 -36.36
N ALA A 5 31.76 -8.13 -35.72
CA ALA A 5 30.54 -8.91 -35.59
C ALA A 5 29.52 -8.07 -34.82
N GLY A 6 28.43 -7.68 -35.49
CA GLY A 6 27.33 -6.96 -34.87
C GLY A 6 26.68 -7.84 -33.80
N TYR A 7 27.05 -7.62 -32.54
CA TYR A 7 26.31 -8.10 -31.38
C TYR A 7 25.03 -7.26 -31.28
N PHE A 8 24.00 -7.65 -32.02
CA PHE A 8 22.65 -7.18 -31.74
C PHE A 8 22.17 -7.95 -30.51
N PRO A 9 21.99 -7.31 -29.34
CA PRO A 9 21.40 -8.00 -28.21
C PRO A 9 20.03 -8.51 -28.65
N HIS A 10 19.79 -9.79 -28.41
CA HIS A 10 18.47 -10.40 -28.51
C HIS A 10 17.49 -9.51 -27.74
N PHE A 11 16.68 -8.72 -28.45
CA PHE A 11 15.46 -8.18 -27.89
C PHE A 11 14.53 -9.38 -27.70
N GLN A 12 14.66 -10.02 -26.53
CA GLN A 12 13.61 -10.89 -26.02
C GLN A 12 12.32 -10.08 -26.06
N ARG A 13 11.35 -10.56 -26.83
CA ARG A 13 9.97 -10.07 -26.80
C ARG A 13 9.44 -10.23 -25.38
N ILE A 14 9.50 -9.17 -24.58
CA ILE A 14 8.71 -9.08 -23.36
C ILE A 14 7.28 -8.82 -23.85
N GLN A 15 6.41 -9.82 -23.73
CA GLN A 15 4.99 -9.73 -24.04
C GLN A 15 4.43 -8.40 -23.52
N GLY A 16 3.87 -7.59 -24.43
CA GLY A 16 3.32 -6.28 -24.09
C GLY A 16 2.29 -6.42 -22.97
N ARG A 17 2.45 -5.65 -21.89
CA ARG A 17 1.45 -5.56 -20.83
C ARG A 17 0.11 -5.21 -21.46
N ARG A 18 -0.95 -5.97 -21.14
CA ARG A 18 -2.32 -5.62 -21.54
C ARG A 18 -2.61 -4.21 -21.05
N ASN A 19 -3.22 -3.38 -21.91
CA ASN A 19 -3.78 -2.11 -21.47
C ASN A 19 -4.78 -2.35 -20.33
N LEU A 20 -4.74 -1.48 -19.32
CA LEU A 20 -5.66 -1.56 -18.19
C LEU A 20 -7.06 -1.20 -18.65
N THR A 21 -8.04 -1.95 -18.15
CA THR A 21 -9.46 -1.63 -18.34
C THR A 21 -9.93 -0.63 -17.28
N ILE A 22 -11.12 -0.05 -17.46
CA ILE A 22 -11.75 0.82 -16.46
C ILE A 22 -11.91 0.07 -15.12
N GLU A 23 -12.32 -1.20 -15.16
CA GLU A 23 -12.45 -2.02 -13.96
C GLU A 23 -11.11 -2.21 -13.23
N ASP A 24 -10.02 -2.43 -13.99
CA ASP A 24 -8.67 -2.51 -13.42
C ASP A 24 -8.30 -1.21 -12.69
N HIS A 25 -8.65 -0.05 -13.26
CA HIS A 25 -8.43 1.24 -12.63
C HIS A 25 -9.29 1.45 -11.38
N LEU A 26 -10.57 1.08 -11.41
CA LEU A 26 -11.46 1.17 -10.24
C LEU A 26 -10.95 0.31 -9.07
N GLN A 27 -10.50 -0.92 -9.35
CA GLN A 27 -9.88 -1.77 -8.34
C GLN A 27 -8.62 -1.15 -7.75
N ARG A 28 -7.75 -0.56 -8.59
CA ARG A 28 -6.55 0.13 -8.11
C ARG A 28 -6.86 1.35 -7.24
N ILE A 29 -7.93 2.09 -7.53
CA ILE A 29 -8.41 3.19 -6.68
C ILE A 29 -8.84 2.65 -5.30
N VAL A 30 -9.60 1.55 -5.27
CA VAL A 30 -10.02 0.92 -4.01
C VAL A 30 -8.83 0.42 -3.21
N HIS A 31 -7.86 -0.22 -3.86
CA HIS A 31 -6.63 -0.67 -3.20
C HIS A 31 -5.78 0.49 -2.68
N ALA A 32 -5.66 1.57 -3.45
CA ALA A 32 -4.94 2.78 -3.03
C ALA A 32 -5.60 3.43 -1.80
N ARG A 33 -6.94 3.54 -1.80
CA ARG A 33 -7.72 4.02 -0.66
C ARG A 33 -7.46 3.17 0.57
N ASP A 34 -7.66 1.87 0.48
CA ASP A 34 -7.58 0.97 1.64
C ASP A 34 -6.16 0.91 2.18
N LYS A 35 -5.16 0.81 1.31
CA LYS A 35 -3.76 0.84 1.74
C LYS A 35 -3.41 2.18 2.43
N SER A 36 -3.89 3.30 1.89
CA SER A 36 -3.66 4.63 2.50
C SER A 36 -4.36 4.76 3.87
N LEU A 37 -5.60 4.29 3.99
CA LEU A 37 -6.34 4.26 5.26
C LEU A 37 -5.62 3.37 6.27
N PHE A 38 -5.14 2.20 5.88
CA PHE A 38 -4.40 1.33 6.79
C PHE A 38 -3.15 2.00 7.36
N CYS A 39 -2.36 2.68 6.51
CA CYS A 39 -1.22 3.48 6.97
C CYS A 39 -1.66 4.63 7.89
N ALA A 40 -2.84 5.22 7.67
CA ALA A 40 -3.40 6.25 8.54
C ALA A 40 -3.91 5.70 9.88
N TYR A 41 -4.33 4.44 9.93
CA TYR A 41 -4.80 3.79 11.16
C TYR A 41 -3.67 3.23 12.01
N THR A 42 -2.55 2.86 11.39
CA THR A 42 -1.45 2.15 12.07
C THR A 42 -0.17 2.97 12.19
N GLY A 43 -0.04 4.05 11.43
CA GLY A 43 1.21 4.83 11.35
C GLY A 43 2.32 4.13 10.54
N LEU A 44 2.06 2.97 9.94
CA LEU A 44 3.05 2.25 9.13
C LEU A 44 3.41 3.00 7.86
N HIS A 45 4.67 2.90 7.47
CA HIS A 45 5.07 3.30 6.12
C HIS A 45 4.46 2.34 5.09
N ILE A 46 4.21 2.85 3.88
CA ILE A 46 3.54 2.08 2.82
C ILE A 46 4.26 0.77 2.51
N SER A 47 5.59 0.81 2.46
CA SER A 47 6.44 -0.36 2.19
C SER A 47 6.39 -1.41 3.30
N ASP A 48 6.11 -1.01 4.54
CA ASP A 48 5.99 -1.94 5.67
C ASP A 48 4.57 -2.55 5.67
N ALA A 49 3.55 -1.75 5.34
CA ALA A 49 2.19 -2.23 5.13
C ALA A 49 2.06 -3.20 3.94
N ASP A 50 2.94 -3.10 2.93
CA ASP A 50 3.03 -4.05 1.82
C ASP A 50 3.63 -5.40 2.21
N LYS A 51 4.33 -5.48 3.34
CA LYS A 51 4.93 -6.72 3.87
C LYS A 51 4.14 -7.34 5.02
N LEU A 52 3.11 -6.64 5.50
CA LEU A 52 2.34 -7.09 6.65
C LEU A 52 1.57 -8.37 6.30
N ALA A 53 1.96 -9.46 6.95
CA ALA A 53 1.47 -10.82 6.73
C ALA A 53 1.07 -11.47 8.07
N PRO A 54 0.35 -12.61 8.07
CA PRO A 54 -0.23 -13.22 9.28
C PRO A 54 0.71 -13.38 10.47
N GLU A 55 1.98 -13.72 10.21
CA GLU A 55 3.02 -13.89 11.23
C GLU A 55 3.34 -12.61 12.03
N HIS A 56 2.95 -11.43 11.53
CA HIS A 56 3.20 -10.15 12.18
C HIS A 56 2.09 -9.73 13.15
N ILE A 57 0.96 -10.44 13.18
CA ILE A 57 -0.17 -10.12 14.07
C ILE A 57 -0.21 -11.13 15.22
N HIS A 58 -0.14 -10.61 16.44
CA HIS A 58 -0.17 -11.38 17.68
C HIS A 58 -1.33 -10.90 18.55
N GLY A 59 -2.52 -11.42 18.29
CA GLY A 59 -3.75 -10.95 18.94
C GLY A 59 -4.06 -9.51 18.54
N GLU A 60 -4.09 -8.61 19.51
CA GLU A 60 -4.40 -7.19 19.36
C GLU A 60 -3.18 -6.32 19.02
N LEU A 61 -2.06 -6.93 18.62
CA LEU A 61 -0.80 -6.24 18.37
C LEU A 61 -0.20 -6.60 17.01
N ILE A 62 0.21 -5.60 16.24
CA ILE A 62 1.15 -5.77 15.13
C ILE A 62 2.57 -5.67 15.68
N ARG A 63 3.40 -6.67 15.40
CA ARG A 63 4.84 -6.66 15.61
C ARG A 63 5.55 -6.80 14.26
N ILE A 64 6.22 -5.75 13.82
CA ILE A 64 6.93 -5.74 12.53
C ILE A 64 8.23 -4.95 12.65
N GLU A 65 9.28 -5.42 11.97
CA GLU A 65 10.53 -4.68 11.84
C GLU A 65 10.41 -3.67 10.69
N ALA A 66 10.57 -2.38 10.99
CA ALA A 66 10.47 -1.32 10.00
C ALA A 66 11.61 -1.44 8.98
N GLY A 67 11.28 -1.60 7.69
CA GLY A 67 12.27 -1.98 6.69
C GLY A 67 13.37 -0.94 6.46
N LYS A 68 13.13 0.34 6.76
CA LYS A 68 14.14 1.41 6.59
C LYS A 68 15.12 1.51 7.76
N THR A 69 14.67 1.25 8.98
CA THR A 69 15.44 1.53 10.20
C THR A 69 15.83 0.29 10.98
N GLY A 70 15.23 -0.87 10.69
CA GLY A 70 15.42 -2.10 11.46
C GLY A 70 14.80 -2.04 12.86
N ILE A 71 14.05 -0.99 13.17
CA ILE A 71 13.43 -0.83 14.49
C ILE A 71 12.18 -1.71 14.54
N VAL A 72 12.05 -2.50 15.60
CA VAL A 72 10.84 -3.27 15.87
C VAL A 72 9.73 -2.31 16.32
N CYS A 73 8.68 -2.24 15.52
CA CYS A 73 7.47 -1.48 15.79
C CYS A 73 6.43 -2.40 16.43
N LEU A 74 5.84 -1.93 17.53
CA LEU A 74 4.70 -2.54 18.18
C LEU A 74 3.52 -1.57 18.03
N LEU A 75 2.48 -2.00 17.32
CA LEU A 75 1.35 -1.13 16.98
C LEU A 75 0.05 -1.79 17.41
N PRO A 76 -0.93 -1.01 17.90
CA PRO A 76 -2.24 -1.54 18.24
C PRO A 76 -2.95 -2.06 16.98
N PHE A 77 -3.48 -3.28 17.06
CA PHE A 77 -4.34 -3.90 16.06
C PHE A 77 -5.76 -4.07 16.59
N ILE A 78 -6.36 -2.93 16.93
CA ILE A 78 -7.71 -2.83 17.45
C ILE A 78 -8.46 -1.74 16.69
N ASP A 79 -9.77 -1.94 16.54
CA ASP A 79 -10.65 -0.89 16.03
C ASP A 79 -11.07 0.02 17.17
N ASP A 80 -11.17 1.32 16.90
CA ASP A 80 -11.85 2.31 17.75
C ASP A 80 -12.93 3.04 16.94
N ASP A 81 -13.57 4.07 17.48
CA ASP A 81 -14.67 4.78 16.81
C ASP A 81 -14.30 5.37 15.44
N VAL A 82 -13.02 5.67 15.20
CA VAL A 82 -12.52 6.33 13.99
C VAL A 82 -11.60 5.41 13.18
N LEU A 83 -10.63 4.77 13.83
CA LEU A 83 -9.62 3.93 13.22
C LEU A 83 -10.13 2.49 13.18
N LYS A 84 -10.19 1.93 11.97
CA LYS A 84 -10.78 0.59 11.74
C LYS A 84 -9.78 -0.39 11.08
N PRO A 85 -8.54 -0.58 11.61
CA PRO A 85 -7.54 -1.43 10.99
C PRO A 85 -7.94 -2.92 10.93
N VAL A 86 -8.66 -3.45 11.92
CA VAL A 86 -9.09 -4.85 11.98
C VAL A 86 -10.18 -5.10 10.94
N GLN A 87 -11.22 -4.26 10.92
CA GLN A 87 -12.26 -4.32 9.88
C GLN A 87 -11.69 -4.20 8.46
N LEU A 88 -10.72 -3.33 8.26
CA LEU A 88 -10.10 -3.16 6.95
C LEU A 88 -9.34 -4.41 6.50
N VAL A 89 -8.61 -5.06 7.40
CA VAL A 89 -7.95 -6.34 7.11
C VAL A 89 -8.98 -7.45 6.86
N ALA A 90 -10.05 -7.50 7.66
CA ALA A 90 -11.12 -8.49 7.53
C ALA A 90 -11.81 -8.44 6.15
N LYS A 91 -11.89 -7.26 5.51
CA LYS A 91 -12.41 -7.10 4.13
C LYS A 91 -11.68 -7.99 3.10
N TYR A 92 -10.40 -8.27 3.35
CA TYR A 92 -9.53 -9.04 2.46
C TYR A 92 -9.25 -10.46 2.96
N ALA A 93 -9.82 -10.85 4.10
CA ALA A 93 -9.72 -12.20 4.62
C ALA A 93 -10.29 -13.24 3.63
N GLY A 94 -9.68 -14.42 3.59
CA GLY A 94 -10.12 -15.52 2.71
C GLY A 94 -9.78 -15.36 1.23
N ARG A 95 -9.11 -14.28 0.81
CA ARG A 95 -8.72 -14.05 -0.60
C ARG A 95 -7.40 -14.72 -1.02
N GLY A 96 -6.78 -15.49 -0.13
CA GLY A 96 -5.51 -16.19 -0.41
C GLY A 96 -4.33 -15.25 -0.70
N LEU A 97 -4.38 -14.01 -0.19
CA LEU A 97 -3.30 -13.05 -0.36
C LEU A 97 -2.09 -13.44 0.53
N PRO A 98 -0.85 -13.22 0.07
CA PRO A 98 0.35 -13.45 0.88
C PRO A 98 0.48 -12.43 2.02
N THR A 99 -0.23 -11.32 1.94
CA THR A 99 -0.22 -10.21 2.89
C THR A 99 -1.66 -9.80 3.20
N TYR A 100 -1.87 -9.05 4.28
CA TYR A 100 -3.21 -8.67 4.73
C TYR A 100 -3.94 -7.66 3.82
N LEU A 101 -3.21 -6.99 2.94
CA LEU A 101 -3.76 -6.00 2.03
C LEU A 101 -3.24 -6.24 0.62
N PRO A 102 -4.09 -6.10 -0.41
CA PRO A 102 -3.65 -6.27 -1.79
C PRO A 102 -2.54 -5.28 -2.14
N ALA A 103 -1.73 -5.66 -3.13
CA ALA A 103 -0.73 -4.77 -3.70
C ALA A 103 -1.42 -3.57 -4.36
N ALA A 104 -0.97 -2.36 -4.02
CA ALA A 104 -1.46 -1.12 -4.62
C ALA A 104 -0.43 -0.61 -5.65
N HIS A 105 -0.43 -1.19 -6.84
CA HIS A 105 0.47 -0.80 -7.92
C HIS A 105 0.24 0.67 -8.31
N GLU A 106 1.34 1.44 -8.39
CA GLU A 106 1.30 2.87 -8.74
C GLU A 106 0.39 3.69 -7.81
N LEU A 107 0.31 3.32 -6.52
CA LEU A 107 -0.57 3.95 -5.52
C LEU A 107 -0.59 5.48 -5.59
N ASP A 108 0.57 6.14 -5.70
CA ASP A 108 0.68 7.60 -5.77
C ASP A 108 0.02 8.21 -7.03
N ALA A 109 -0.18 7.44 -8.10
CA ALA A 109 -0.95 7.86 -9.27
C ALA A 109 -2.47 7.80 -9.03
N TYR A 110 -2.94 6.92 -8.12
CA TYR A 110 -4.36 6.73 -7.84
C TYR A 110 -4.88 7.55 -6.65
N LEU A 111 -4.00 7.93 -5.71
CA LEU A 111 -4.38 8.74 -4.55
C LEU A 111 -5.04 10.10 -4.89
N PRO A 112 -4.67 10.82 -5.96
CA PRO A 112 -5.39 12.03 -6.35
C PRO A 112 -6.87 11.78 -6.66
N HIS A 113 -7.21 10.62 -7.24
CA HIS A 113 -8.60 10.25 -7.49
C HIS A 113 -9.34 9.94 -6.19
N VAL A 114 -8.68 9.24 -5.25
CA VAL A 114 -9.23 9.00 -3.90
C VAL A 114 -9.51 10.33 -3.20
N ALA A 115 -8.57 11.28 -3.25
CA ALA A 115 -8.73 12.61 -2.67
C ALA A 115 -9.91 13.37 -3.29
N HIS A 116 -10.03 13.31 -4.62
CA HIS A 116 -11.14 13.92 -5.35
C HIS A 116 -12.50 13.35 -4.92
N PHE A 117 -12.64 12.02 -4.86
CA PHE A 117 -13.89 11.38 -4.41
C PHE A 117 -14.22 11.65 -2.94
N ALA A 118 -13.21 11.86 -2.11
CA ALA A 118 -13.37 12.21 -0.69
C ALA A 118 -13.58 13.72 -0.45
N GLY A 119 -13.57 14.56 -1.50
CA GLY A 119 -13.70 16.02 -1.35
C GLY A 119 -12.49 16.70 -0.70
N ILE A 120 -11.33 16.05 -0.70
CA ILE A 120 -10.09 16.59 -0.11
C ILE A 120 -9.42 17.52 -1.13
N THR A 121 -9.47 18.82 -0.88
CA THR A 121 -8.98 19.85 -1.81
C THR A 121 -7.72 20.58 -1.31
N LEU A 122 -7.56 20.69 0.00
CA LEU A 122 -6.47 21.47 0.61
C LEU A 122 -5.13 20.74 0.65
N LEU A 123 -5.16 19.40 0.69
CA LEU A 123 -3.97 18.58 0.89
C LEU A 123 -3.77 17.66 -0.30
N ARG A 124 -2.56 17.67 -0.86
CA ARG A 124 -2.15 16.66 -1.82
C ARG A 124 -1.96 15.32 -1.10
N VAL A 125 -2.91 14.41 -1.29
CA VAL A 125 -2.82 13.05 -0.76
C VAL A 125 -1.73 12.28 -1.51
N ALA A 126 -0.78 11.74 -0.76
CA ALA A 126 0.33 10.92 -1.25
C ALA A 126 0.63 9.81 -0.24
N SER A 127 1.34 8.77 -0.65
CA SER A 127 1.69 7.58 0.15
C SER A 127 2.28 7.92 1.52
N ARG A 128 3.06 9.00 1.59
CA ARG A 128 3.70 9.47 2.84
C ARG A 128 2.73 10.14 3.82
N ILE A 129 1.57 10.62 3.35
CA ILE A 129 0.60 11.36 4.18
C ILE A 129 -0.11 10.43 5.14
N GLY A 130 -0.45 9.20 4.74
CA GLY A 130 -1.19 8.24 5.58
C GLY A 130 -0.60 8.13 6.99
N ARG A 131 0.68 7.72 7.10
CA ARG A 131 1.34 7.62 8.42
C ARG A 131 1.44 8.94 9.21
N LYS A 132 1.48 10.08 8.52
CA LYS A 132 1.51 11.39 9.19
C LYS A 132 0.14 11.72 9.78
N THR A 133 -0.93 11.32 9.10
CA THR A 133 -2.30 11.43 9.60
C THR A 133 -2.48 10.68 10.93
N PHE A 134 -1.94 9.46 11.05
CA PHE A 134 -1.98 8.72 12.32
C PHE A 134 -1.44 9.55 13.49
N MET A 135 -0.28 10.18 13.31
CA MET A 135 0.34 11.01 14.35
C MET A 135 -0.53 12.22 14.71
N SER A 136 -1.10 12.91 13.73
CA SER A 136 -1.97 14.07 14.03
C SER A 136 -3.27 13.71 14.74
N THR A 137 -3.79 12.48 14.55
CA THR A 137 -5.06 12.05 15.14
C THR A 137 -4.90 11.48 16.56
N ARG A 138 -3.67 11.13 16.99
CA ARG A 138 -3.41 10.44 18.27
C ARG A 138 -2.59 11.23 19.29
N ILE A 139 -2.23 12.48 18.99
CA ILE A 139 -1.45 13.35 19.90
C ILE A 139 -2.35 14.15 20.87
N TYR A 140 -3.67 13.99 20.82
CA TYR A 140 -4.63 14.68 21.69
C TYR A 140 -5.36 13.73 22.62
#